data_AF-A0A6A6GAI2-F1
#
_entry.id   AF-A0A6A6GAI2-F1
#
_cell.length_a   1.000
_cell.length_b   1.000
_cell.length_c   1.000
_cell.angle_alpha   90.00
_cell.angle_beta   90.00
_cell.angle_gamma   90.00
#
_symmetry.space_group_name_H-M   'P 1'
#
loop_
_entity.id
_entity.type
_entity.pdbx_description
1 polymer ?
#
loop_
_entity_poly.entity_id
_entity_poly.type
_entity_poly.pdbx_seq_one_letter_code
_entity_poly.pdbx_strand_id
1 'polypeptide(L)'
;MTTSSEHVGRRVGMIRRLREEGCDLPIEVVYLSSETLDEQGREKLEGLEGVVLRSVEAMVDGKQWVKEETLKGFALLLSRFREAVFLNTDVLPDKPGGLFDREEYEGKGALFLRAQGPRGPDGDRVRVDHNVVVVDKWRHFTALLASVRLAGSEWMRDEALLQELEVKKEFVGSELWRLGFEMVSEEKLDFFTR
;
A
#
# COMPACT_ATOMS: atom_id res chain seq x y z
N MET A 1 -0.54 0.37 6.41
CA MET A 1 -0.98 1.50 5.56
C MET A 1 0.15 2.53 5.43
N THR A 2 0.13 3.44 4.47
CA THR A 2 1.17 4.47 4.28
C THR A 2 0.67 5.90 4.49
N THR A 3 1.54 6.83 4.90
CA THR A 3 1.15 8.24 5.13
C THR A 3 2.30 9.24 4.91
N SER A 4 1.91 10.50 4.72
CA SER A 4 2.71 11.72 4.86
C SER A 4 1.96 12.72 5.75
N SER A 5 2.57 13.85 6.12
CA SER A 5 1.94 14.90 6.94
C SER A 5 0.59 15.37 6.40
N GLU A 6 0.47 15.54 5.08
CA GLU A 6 -0.76 15.98 4.41
C GLU A 6 -1.95 15.03 4.67
N HIS A 7 -1.67 13.74 4.90
CA HIS A 7 -2.67 12.69 4.99
C HIS A 7 -2.97 12.22 6.42
N VAL A 8 -2.33 12.80 7.44
CA VAL A 8 -2.45 12.35 8.85
C VAL A 8 -3.90 12.36 9.32
N GLY A 9 -4.63 13.46 9.12
CA GLY A 9 -6.02 13.57 9.58
C GLY A 9 -6.92 12.47 9.01
N ARG A 10 -6.73 12.15 7.73
CA ARG A 10 -7.44 11.07 7.03
C ARG A 10 -7.07 9.70 7.60
N ARG A 11 -5.80 9.45 7.92
CA ARG A 11 -5.36 8.18 8.54
C ARG A 11 -5.88 8.00 9.95
N VAL A 12 -5.89 9.06 10.75
CA VAL A 12 -6.50 9.03 12.09
C VAL A 12 -7.99 8.66 12.00
N GLY A 13 -8.74 9.30 11.11
CA GLY A 13 -10.17 8.99 10.90
C GLY A 13 -10.38 7.54 10.43
N MET A 14 -9.55 7.07 9.50
CA MET A 14 -9.59 5.70 8.99
C MET A 14 -9.34 4.66 10.09
N ILE A 15 -8.32 4.87 10.92
CA ILE A 15 -7.97 3.96 12.02
C ILE A 15 -9.09 3.92 13.07
N ARG A 16 -9.65 5.08 13.45
CA ARG A 16 -10.78 5.14 14.39
C ARG A 16 -11.98 4.37 13.87
N ARG A 17 -12.34 4.56 12.60
CA ARG A 17 -13.44 3.83 11.97
C ARG A 17 -13.20 2.33 11.94
N LEU A 18 -11.97 1.87 11.65
CA LEU A 18 -11.62 0.45 11.74
C LEU A 18 -11.88 -0.10 13.15
N ARG A 19 -11.50 0.64 14.20
CA ARG A 19 -11.72 0.22 15.59
C ARG A 19 -13.21 0.22 15.95
N GLU A 20 -13.97 1.23 15.53
CA GLU A 20 -15.43 1.30 15.70
C GLU A 20 -16.16 0.13 15.01
N GLU A 21 -15.67 -0.30 13.85
CA GLU A 21 -16.17 -1.46 13.11
C GLU A 21 -15.69 -2.82 13.69
N GLY A 22 -14.92 -2.79 14.79
CA GLY A 22 -14.50 -3.97 15.54
C GLY A 22 -13.22 -4.64 15.03
N CYS A 23 -12.41 -3.96 14.21
CA CYS A 23 -11.09 -4.47 13.82
C CYS A 23 -10.12 -4.37 15.00
N ASP A 24 -9.58 -5.50 15.43
CA ASP A 24 -8.61 -5.64 16.53
C ASP A 24 -7.17 -5.88 16.03
N LEU A 25 -6.98 -5.99 14.71
CA LEU A 25 -5.65 -6.22 14.13
C LEU A 25 -4.66 -5.11 14.51
N PRO A 26 -3.38 -5.45 14.75
CA PRO A 26 -2.32 -4.46 14.93
C PRO A 26 -2.09 -3.68 13.62
N ILE A 27 -1.82 -2.39 13.73
CA ILE A 27 -1.70 -1.49 12.58
C ILE A 27 -0.28 -0.94 12.49
N GLU A 28 0.37 -1.15 11.35
CA GLU A 28 1.58 -0.42 10.98
C GLU A 28 1.25 0.73 10.04
N VAL A 29 1.65 1.94 10.44
CA VAL A 29 1.61 3.12 9.57
C VAL A 29 3.04 3.43 9.15
N VAL A 30 3.28 3.26 7.86
CA VAL A 30 4.61 3.39 7.25
C VAL A 30 4.72 4.74 6.56
N TYR A 31 5.81 5.44 6.79
CA TYR A 31 6.10 6.74 6.18
C TYR A 31 7.53 6.75 5.63
N LEU A 32 7.83 7.67 4.72
CA LEU A 32 9.12 7.66 4.02
C LEU A 32 10.26 8.04 4.96
N SER A 33 10.22 9.27 5.48
CA SER A 33 11.23 9.87 6.36
C SER A 33 10.61 10.89 7.32
N SER A 34 11.38 11.38 8.29
CA SER A 34 10.95 12.46 9.18
C SER A 34 10.67 13.79 8.46
N GLU A 35 11.19 13.96 7.24
CA GLU A 35 10.87 15.12 6.40
C GLU A 35 9.45 15.02 5.82
N THR A 36 8.99 13.80 5.52
CA THR A 36 7.65 13.57 4.95
C THR A 36 6.54 13.44 5.98
N LEU A 37 6.90 13.18 7.24
CA LEU A 37 5.96 13.08 8.36
C LEU A 37 6.56 13.77 9.60
N ASP A 38 6.03 14.95 9.88
CA ASP A 38 6.45 15.78 11.01
C ASP A 38 6.16 15.15 12.38
N GLU A 39 6.75 15.73 13.43
CA GLU A 39 6.60 15.27 14.82
C GLU A 39 5.14 15.29 15.28
N GLN A 40 4.39 16.35 15.00
CA GLN A 40 2.99 16.45 15.40
C GLN A 40 2.12 15.36 14.76
N GLY A 41 2.39 15.04 13.50
CA GLY A 41 1.75 13.96 12.75
C GLY A 41 2.08 12.59 13.33
N ARG A 42 3.33 12.38 13.74
CA ARG A 42 3.78 11.15 14.40
C ARG A 42 3.08 10.96 15.74
N GLU A 43 3.11 11.97 16.62
CA GLU A 43 2.45 11.92 17.93
C GLU A 43 0.95 11.60 17.81
N LYS A 44 0.26 12.22 16.85
CA LYS A 44 -1.17 11.95 16.61
C LYS A 44 -1.46 10.51 16.24
N LEU A 45 -0.59 9.87 15.47
CA LEU A 45 -0.76 8.49 15.03
C LEU A 45 -0.32 7.49 16.09
N GLU A 46 0.79 7.74 16.79
CA GLU A 46 1.28 6.91 17.90
C GLU A 46 0.34 6.90 19.10
N GLY A 47 -0.43 7.98 19.30
CA GLY A 47 -1.47 8.04 20.32
C GLY A 47 -2.69 7.14 20.06
N LEU A 48 -2.75 6.44 18.92
CA LEU A 48 -3.86 5.54 18.58
C LEU A 48 -3.57 4.10 19.02
N GLU A 49 -4.59 3.42 19.55
CA GLU A 49 -4.44 2.07 20.07
C GLU A 49 -4.05 1.05 18.99
N GLY A 50 -2.99 0.28 19.30
CA GLY A 50 -2.47 -0.77 18.44
C GLY A 50 -1.78 -0.25 17.18
N VAL A 51 -1.42 1.03 17.13
CA VAL A 51 -0.68 1.64 16.01
C VAL A 51 0.82 1.68 16.31
N VAL A 52 1.63 1.30 15.32
CA VAL A 52 3.09 1.46 15.34
C VAL A 52 3.53 2.22 14.10
N LEU A 53 4.38 3.23 14.29
CA LEU A 53 4.98 3.98 13.20
C LEU A 53 6.30 3.35 12.73
N ARG A 54 6.55 3.42 11.43
CA ARG A 54 7.75 2.87 10.79
C ARG A 54 8.26 3.81 9.70
N SER A 55 9.49 4.29 9.83
CA SER A 55 10.19 5.04 8.77
C SER A 55 10.88 4.06 7.81
N VAL A 56 10.62 4.18 6.51
CA VAL A 56 11.32 3.39 5.48
C VAL A 56 12.80 3.77 5.44
N GLU A 57 13.11 5.07 5.46
CA GLU A 57 14.48 5.57 5.46
C GLU A 57 15.33 4.95 6.58
N ALA A 58 14.78 4.85 7.79
CA ALA A 58 15.44 4.18 8.90
C ALA A 58 15.58 2.66 8.70
N MET A 59 14.57 2.00 8.11
CA MET A 59 14.61 0.55 7.86
C MET A 59 15.61 0.13 6.79
N VAL A 60 16.00 1.03 5.89
CA VAL A 60 16.90 0.75 4.75
C VAL A 60 18.23 1.49 4.83
N ASP A 61 18.54 2.15 5.94
CA ASP A 61 19.81 2.87 6.12
C ASP A 61 20.02 3.95 5.03
N GLY A 62 19.00 4.80 4.83
CA GLY A 62 19.10 6.04 4.06
C GLY A 62 19.47 5.88 2.58
N LYS A 63 19.15 4.75 1.93
CA LYS A 63 19.50 4.55 0.52
C LYS A 63 18.82 5.58 -0.38
N GLN A 64 19.62 6.26 -1.21
CA GLN A 64 19.18 7.38 -2.06
C GLN A 64 18.09 7.04 -3.08
N TRP A 65 17.98 5.77 -3.47
CA TRP A 65 16.97 5.30 -4.43
C TRP A 65 15.58 5.12 -3.79
N VAL A 66 15.47 5.17 -2.46
CA VAL A 66 14.21 5.10 -1.71
C VAL A 66 13.48 6.43 -1.87
N LYS A 67 12.29 6.35 -2.45
CA LYS A 67 11.40 7.50 -2.76
C LYS A 67 9.94 7.13 -2.49
N GLU A 68 9.04 8.08 -2.68
CA GLU A 68 7.60 7.89 -2.46
C GLU A 68 7.02 6.70 -3.22
N GLU A 69 7.48 6.45 -4.44
CA GLU A 69 6.98 5.35 -5.28
C GLU A 69 7.32 3.98 -4.68
N THR A 70 8.43 3.88 -3.94
CA THR A 70 8.84 2.65 -3.24
C THR A 70 8.06 2.39 -1.96
N LEU A 71 7.37 3.41 -1.44
CA LEU A 71 6.78 3.39 -0.10
C LEU A 71 5.77 2.27 0.10
N LYS A 72 4.90 2.01 -0.89
CA LYS A 72 3.89 0.95 -0.80
C LYS A 72 4.52 -0.44 -0.78
N GLY A 73 5.50 -0.66 -1.66
CA GLY A 73 6.24 -1.92 -1.73
C GLY A 73 6.99 -2.20 -0.44
N PHE A 74 7.70 -1.19 0.10
CA PHE A 74 8.40 -1.33 1.38
C PHE A 74 7.46 -1.50 2.56
N ALA A 75 6.30 -0.84 2.56
CA ALA A 75 5.33 -0.98 3.63
C ALA A 75 4.82 -2.42 3.76
N LEU A 76 4.67 -3.14 2.64
CA LEU A 76 4.37 -4.56 2.66
C LEU A 76 5.61 -5.39 2.99
N LEU A 77 6.69 -5.26 2.21
CA LEU A 77 7.89 -6.08 2.32
C LEU A 77 8.49 -6.05 3.74
N LEU A 78 8.65 -4.86 4.30
CA LEU A 78 9.30 -4.61 5.60
C LEU A 78 8.33 -4.59 6.78
N SER A 79 7.04 -4.84 6.56
CA SER A 79 6.09 -5.03 7.66
C SER A 79 6.55 -6.17 8.57
N ARG A 80 6.28 -6.10 9.89
CA ARG A 80 6.62 -7.19 10.81
C ARG A 80 5.69 -8.40 10.69
N PHE A 81 4.54 -8.25 10.05
CA PHE A 81 3.56 -9.33 9.94
C PHE A 81 3.91 -10.29 8.81
N ARG A 82 3.67 -11.59 9.03
CA ARG A 82 3.79 -12.63 8.00
C ARG A 82 2.74 -12.41 6.90
N GLU A 83 1.51 -12.17 7.32
CA GLU A 83 0.35 -11.91 6.50
C GLU A 83 -0.13 -10.49 6.78
N ALA A 84 -0.42 -9.72 5.74
CA ALA A 84 -0.72 -8.30 5.90
C ALA A 84 -1.88 -7.87 5.00
N VAL A 85 -2.78 -7.05 5.56
CA VAL A 85 -3.75 -6.25 4.79
C VAL A 85 -3.16 -4.85 4.59
N PHE A 86 -2.77 -4.55 3.35
CA PHE A 86 -2.38 -3.23 2.93
C PHE A 86 -3.59 -2.44 2.46
N LEU A 87 -3.85 -1.33 3.15
CA LEU A 87 -4.89 -0.38 2.81
C LEU A 87 -4.26 0.88 2.21
N ASN A 88 -4.51 1.09 0.93
CA ASN A 88 -4.20 2.31 0.19
C ASN A 88 -5.46 3.19 0.18
N THR A 89 -5.38 4.40 0.75
CA THR A 89 -6.34 5.53 0.60
C THR A 89 -7.87 5.26 0.59
N ASP A 90 -8.61 6.03 1.42
CA ASP A 90 -10.08 6.21 1.47
C ASP A 90 -11.01 4.99 1.47
N VAL A 91 -10.49 3.77 1.32
CA VAL A 91 -11.31 2.57 1.27
C VAL A 91 -11.09 1.73 2.50
N LEU A 92 -12.20 1.42 3.16
CA LEU A 92 -12.29 0.66 4.38
C LEU A 92 -13.09 -0.61 4.08
N PRO A 93 -12.47 -1.80 4.18
CA PRO A 93 -13.23 -3.04 4.15
C PRO A 93 -13.95 -3.19 5.49
N ASP A 94 -15.21 -3.64 5.47
CA ASP A 94 -16.06 -3.77 6.67
C ASP A 94 -15.43 -4.65 7.76
N LYS A 95 -14.61 -5.65 7.38
CA LYS A 95 -13.88 -6.54 8.29
C LYS A 95 -12.54 -6.97 7.70
N PRO A 96 -11.44 -6.25 7.96
CA PRO A 96 -10.12 -6.59 7.41
C PRO A 96 -9.64 -8.00 7.80
N GLY A 97 -9.90 -8.45 9.04
CA GLY A 97 -9.48 -9.78 9.50
C GLY A 97 -10.14 -10.93 8.73
N GLY A 98 -11.41 -10.79 8.36
CA GLY A 98 -12.10 -11.83 7.58
C GLY A 98 -11.65 -11.94 6.12
N LEU A 99 -10.72 -11.08 5.67
CA LEU A 99 -10.14 -11.20 4.34
C LEU A 99 -9.13 -12.36 4.24
N PHE A 100 -8.57 -12.81 5.36
CA PHE A 100 -7.69 -13.97 5.41
C PHE A 100 -8.46 -15.30 5.27
N ASP A 101 -9.75 -15.32 5.57
CA ASP A 101 -10.60 -16.52 5.48
C ASP A 101 -11.25 -16.69 4.09
N ARG A 102 -10.88 -15.85 3.11
CA ARG A 102 -11.41 -15.93 1.74
C ARG A 102 -10.76 -17.11 1.03
N GLU A 103 -11.56 -17.96 0.38
CA GLU A 103 -11.07 -19.08 -0.43
C GLU A 103 -10.03 -18.65 -1.47
N GLU A 104 -10.23 -17.47 -2.08
CA GLU A 104 -9.26 -16.91 -3.04
C GLU A 104 -7.91 -16.61 -2.37
N TYR A 105 -7.91 -16.10 -1.13
CA TYR A 105 -6.69 -15.86 -0.37
C TYR A 105 -6.05 -17.17 0.10
N GLU A 106 -6.82 -18.11 0.64
CA GLU A 106 -6.28 -19.39 1.13
C GLU A 106 -5.58 -20.17 0.01
N GLY A 107 -6.18 -20.19 -1.19
CA GLY A 107 -5.59 -20.80 -2.37
C GLY A 107 -4.30 -20.13 -2.79
N LYS A 108 -4.33 -18.80 -2.97
CA LYS A 108 -3.28 -18.02 -3.65
C LYS A 108 -2.21 -17.44 -2.72
N GLY A 109 -2.53 -17.25 -1.44
CA GLY A 109 -1.78 -16.43 -0.51
C GLY A 109 -1.78 -14.94 -0.85
N ALA A 110 -2.63 -14.49 -1.79
CA ALA A 110 -2.79 -13.08 -2.13
C ALA A 110 -4.21 -12.77 -2.61
N LEU A 111 -4.73 -11.61 -2.23
CA LEU A 111 -6.04 -11.13 -2.62
C LEU A 111 -5.96 -9.62 -2.94
N PHE A 112 -6.40 -9.24 -4.13
CA PHE A 112 -6.39 -7.87 -4.62
C PHE A 112 -7.83 -7.40 -4.84
N LEU A 113 -8.32 -6.54 -3.95
CA LEU A 113 -9.71 -6.11 -3.98
C LEU A 113 -9.82 -4.73 -4.64
N ARG A 114 -10.57 -4.66 -5.74
CA ARG A 114 -11.08 -3.39 -6.26
C ARG A 114 -11.98 -2.78 -5.21
N ALA A 115 -11.74 -1.52 -4.90
CA ALA A 115 -12.32 -0.89 -3.74
C ALA A 115 -13.04 0.38 -4.21
N GLN A 116 -14.30 0.55 -3.81
CA GLN A 116 -15.07 1.72 -4.23
C GLN A 116 -14.54 2.93 -3.47
N GLY A 117 -14.10 3.95 -4.18
CA GLY A 117 -13.61 5.20 -3.61
C GLY A 117 -14.72 6.03 -2.98
N PRO A 118 -14.36 7.21 -2.43
CA PRO A 118 -15.33 8.13 -1.87
C PRO A 118 -16.39 8.53 -2.92
N ARG A 119 -17.58 8.89 -2.44
CA ARG A 119 -18.60 9.47 -3.31
C ARG A 119 -18.10 10.82 -3.81
N GLY A 120 -18.16 11.03 -5.11
CA GLY A 120 -17.94 12.32 -5.73
C GLY A 120 -19.02 13.34 -5.33
N PRO A 121 -18.84 14.62 -5.69
CA PRO A 121 -19.82 15.68 -5.42
C PRO A 121 -21.23 15.33 -5.91
N ASP A 122 -21.31 14.53 -6.99
CA ASP A 122 -22.56 14.13 -7.65
C ASP A 122 -23.18 12.85 -7.06
N GLY A 123 -22.59 12.30 -5.98
CA GLY A 123 -23.10 11.10 -5.30
C GLY A 123 -22.62 9.77 -5.90
N ASP A 124 -22.02 9.80 -7.09
CA ASP A 124 -21.44 8.63 -7.74
C ASP A 124 -20.18 8.16 -7.00
N ARG A 125 -20.04 6.84 -6.83
CA ARG A 125 -18.83 6.26 -6.23
C ARG A 125 -17.72 6.28 -7.27
N VAL A 126 -16.63 7.00 -6.98
CA VAL A 126 -15.44 6.97 -7.82
C VAL A 126 -14.86 5.56 -7.75
N ARG A 127 -14.77 4.88 -8.90
CA ARG A 127 -14.08 3.58 -8.95
C ARG A 127 -12.59 3.83 -8.75
N VAL A 128 -12.00 3.23 -7.73
CA VAL A 128 -10.56 3.32 -7.49
C VAL A 128 -9.99 1.90 -7.54
N ASP A 129 -9.03 1.69 -8.44
CA ASP A 129 -8.54 0.35 -8.70
C ASP A 129 -7.58 -0.15 -7.59
N HIS A 130 -7.93 -1.32 -7.05
CA HIS A 130 -7.23 -2.20 -6.09
C HIS A 130 -6.54 -1.57 -4.87
N ASN A 131 -7.30 -0.83 -4.07
CA ASN A 131 -6.80 -0.15 -2.87
C ASN A 131 -6.67 -1.03 -1.62
N VAL A 132 -7.11 -2.29 -1.67
CA VAL A 132 -6.92 -3.25 -0.58
C VAL A 132 -6.19 -4.48 -1.11
N VAL A 133 -5.06 -4.78 -0.50
CA VAL A 133 -4.21 -5.92 -0.86
C VAL A 133 -3.98 -6.77 0.38
N VAL A 134 -4.27 -8.06 0.29
CA VAL A 134 -3.95 -9.05 1.33
C VAL A 134 -2.86 -9.95 0.78
N VAL A 135 -1.82 -10.21 1.57
CA VAL A 135 -0.68 -11.01 1.08
C VAL A 135 -0.06 -11.82 2.21
N ASP A 136 0.18 -13.12 1.98
CA ASP A 136 1.20 -13.90 2.68
C ASP A 136 2.56 -13.56 2.06
N LYS A 137 3.36 -12.81 2.80
CA LYS A 137 4.65 -12.32 2.30
C LYS A 137 5.67 -13.43 2.05
N TRP A 138 5.53 -14.61 2.67
CA TRP A 138 6.47 -15.72 2.42
C TRP A 138 6.21 -16.36 1.07
N ARG A 139 4.94 -16.56 0.71
CA ARG A 139 4.55 -17.08 -0.61
C ARG A 139 4.91 -16.09 -1.72
N HIS A 140 4.87 -14.79 -1.41
CA HIS A 140 5.05 -13.71 -2.39
C HIS A 140 6.32 -12.87 -2.16
N PHE A 141 7.35 -13.41 -1.51
CA PHE A 141 8.56 -12.66 -1.17
C PHE A 141 9.26 -12.12 -2.43
N THR A 142 9.45 -12.95 -3.45
CA THR A 142 10.11 -12.56 -4.70
C THR A 142 9.32 -11.51 -5.45
N ALA A 143 7.97 -11.63 -5.47
CA ALA A 143 7.09 -10.63 -6.05
C ALA A 143 7.23 -9.28 -5.32
N LEU A 144 7.19 -9.27 -3.99
CA LEU A 144 7.37 -8.07 -3.17
C LEU A 144 8.75 -7.41 -3.39
N LEU A 145 9.80 -8.21 -3.51
CA LEU A 145 11.14 -7.71 -3.81
C LEU A 145 11.22 -7.08 -5.21
N ALA A 146 10.63 -7.74 -6.21
CA ALA A 146 10.53 -7.21 -7.57
C ALA A 146 9.74 -5.90 -7.60
N SER A 147 8.59 -5.83 -6.92
CA SER A 147 7.78 -4.62 -6.78
C SER A 147 8.57 -3.43 -6.24
N VAL A 148 9.32 -3.63 -5.15
CA VAL A 148 10.16 -2.59 -4.55
C VAL A 148 11.27 -2.17 -5.50
N ARG A 149 11.95 -3.13 -6.15
CA ARG A 149 13.08 -2.82 -7.03
C ARG A 149 12.63 -2.09 -8.29
N LEU A 150 11.50 -2.47 -8.89
CA LEU A 150 10.90 -1.78 -10.02
C LEU A 150 10.54 -0.35 -9.62
N ALA A 151 9.82 -0.19 -8.50
CA ALA A 151 9.43 1.10 -7.96
C ALA A 151 10.63 2.00 -7.55
N GLY A 152 11.80 1.41 -7.31
CA GLY A 152 13.01 2.14 -6.96
C GLY A 152 13.86 2.58 -8.14
N SER A 153 13.48 2.19 -9.36
CA SER A 153 14.34 2.35 -10.53
C SER A 153 14.39 3.80 -11.04
N GLU A 154 15.57 4.23 -11.48
CA GLU A 154 15.77 5.58 -12.03
C GLU A 154 14.92 5.85 -13.29
N TRP A 155 14.71 4.83 -14.11
CA TRP A 155 13.89 4.94 -15.34
C TRP A 155 12.46 5.39 -15.06
N MET A 156 11.92 5.16 -13.85
CA MET A 156 10.59 5.66 -13.49
C MET A 156 10.48 7.17 -13.43
N ARG A 157 11.62 7.87 -13.41
CA ARG A 157 11.71 9.34 -13.36
C ARG A 157 12.19 9.93 -14.69
N ASP A 158 12.51 9.06 -15.65
CA ASP A 158 12.89 9.49 -16.99
C ASP A 158 11.63 9.78 -17.80
N GLU A 159 11.17 11.02 -17.75
CA GLU A 159 9.95 11.44 -18.45
C GLU A 159 10.06 11.27 -19.97
N ALA A 160 11.25 11.44 -20.53
CA ALA A 160 11.49 11.26 -21.95
C ALA A 160 11.32 9.78 -22.34
N LEU A 161 11.89 8.87 -21.56
CA LEU A 161 11.72 7.44 -21.75
C LEU A 161 10.28 6.99 -21.53
N LEU A 162 9.60 7.49 -20.48
CA LEU A 162 8.19 7.18 -20.24
C LEU A 162 7.31 7.64 -21.41
N GLN A 163 7.60 8.82 -21.97
CA GLN A 163 6.91 9.33 -23.14
C GLN A 163 7.19 8.48 -24.40
N GLU A 164 8.44 8.08 -24.63
CA GLU A 164 8.83 7.21 -25.74
C GLU A 164 8.13 5.84 -25.67
N LEU A 165 8.00 5.29 -24.46
CA LEU A 165 7.31 4.01 -24.20
C LEU A 165 5.78 4.13 -24.09
N GLU A 166 5.22 5.34 -24.25
CA GLU A 166 3.79 5.63 -24.09
C GLU A 166 3.23 5.21 -22.71
N VAL A 167 4.08 5.23 -21.67
CA VAL A 167 3.72 4.87 -20.29
C VAL A 167 3.30 6.13 -19.52
N LYS A 168 2.08 6.11 -18.97
CA LYS A 168 1.55 7.22 -18.16
C LYS A 168 2.27 7.31 -16.81
N LYS A 169 2.72 8.51 -16.43
CA LYS A 169 3.39 8.76 -15.15
C LYS A 169 2.50 8.43 -13.95
N GLU A 170 1.20 8.65 -14.06
CA GLU A 170 0.24 8.31 -13.01
C GLU A 170 0.24 6.81 -12.74
N PHE A 171 0.25 5.99 -13.81
CA PHE A 171 0.34 4.54 -13.71
C PHE A 171 1.64 4.10 -13.02
N VAL A 172 2.76 4.73 -13.36
CA VAL A 172 4.06 4.46 -12.73
C VAL A 172 3.98 4.68 -11.22
N GLY A 173 3.42 5.81 -10.80
CA GLY A 173 3.34 6.20 -9.38
C GLY A 173 2.30 5.42 -8.55
N SER A 174 1.18 5.00 -9.14
CA SER A 174 0.08 4.36 -8.39
C SER A 174 0.03 2.84 -8.50
N GLU A 175 0.41 2.29 -9.66
CA GLU A 175 0.10 0.91 -10.09
C GLU A 175 1.33 0.04 -10.37
N LEU A 176 2.48 0.63 -10.74
CA LEU A 176 3.63 -0.15 -11.23
C LEU A 176 4.15 -1.19 -10.24
N TRP A 177 4.06 -0.90 -8.95
CA TRP A 177 4.45 -1.86 -7.91
C TRP A 177 3.64 -3.17 -8.00
N ARG A 178 2.45 -3.18 -8.60
CA ARG A 178 1.65 -4.39 -8.86
C ARG A 178 2.22 -5.25 -9.99
N LEU A 179 2.96 -4.67 -10.94
CA LEU A 179 3.62 -5.45 -11.99
C LEU A 179 4.61 -6.46 -11.42
N GLY A 180 5.26 -6.16 -10.29
CA GLY A 180 6.14 -7.13 -9.62
C GLY A 180 5.42 -8.42 -9.23
N PHE A 181 4.13 -8.33 -8.89
CA PHE A 181 3.29 -9.51 -8.65
C PHE A 181 2.96 -10.23 -9.95
N GLU A 182 2.47 -9.55 -10.99
CA GLU A 182 2.15 -10.21 -12.28
C GLU A 182 3.39 -10.84 -12.95
N MET A 183 4.56 -10.22 -12.84
CA MET A 183 5.77 -10.70 -13.51
C MET A 183 6.34 -11.97 -12.87
N VAL A 184 6.14 -12.16 -11.57
CA VAL A 184 6.88 -13.14 -10.77
C VAL A 184 5.95 -14.17 -10.11
N SER A 185 4.68 -13.85 -9.93
CA SER A 185 3.73 -14.83 -9.39
C SER A 185 3.43 -15.92 -10.43
N GLU A 186 3.40 -17.16 -9.97
CA GLU A 186 2.99 -18.31 -10.80
C GLU A 186 1.48 -18.28 -11.10
N GLU A 187 0.73 -17.50 -10.31
CA GLU A 187 -0.71 -17.40 -10.42
C GLU A 187 -1.12 -16.13 -11.17
N LYS A 188 -2.09 -16.28 -12.05
CA LYS A 188 -2.69 -15.11 -12.70
C LYS A 188 -3.47 -14.30 -11.66
N LEU A 189 -2.99 -13.09 -11.39
CA LEU A 189 -3.57 -12.17 -10.40
C LEU A 189 -4.53 -11.16 -11.04
N ASP A 190 -4.69 -11.20 -12.37
CA ASP A 190 -5.71 -10.49 -13.15
C ASP A 190 -5.81 -8.98 -12.81
N PHE A 191 -4.65 -8.35 -12.61
CA PHE A 191 -4.58 -6.93 -12.24
C PHE A 191 -5.04 -6.00 -13.36
N PHE A 192 -4.77 -6.38 -14.61
CA PHE A 192 -4.95 -5.53 -15.80
C PHE A 192 -6.03 -6.04 -16.77
N THR A 193 -6.70 -7.14 -16.45
CA THR A 193 -7.84 -7.64 -17.21
C THR A 193 -9.11 -6.86 -16.81
N ARG A 194 -9.83 -6.38 -17.83
CA ARG A 194 -10.97 -5.45 -17.69
C ARG A 194 -12.11 -6.05 -16.86
#